data_AF-A0A7M2X657-F1
#
_entry.id   AF-A0A7M2X657-F1
#
_cell.length_a   1.000
_cell.length_b   1.000
_cell.length_c   1.000
_cell.angle_alpha   90.00
_cell.angle_beta   90.00
_cell.angle_gamma   90.00
#
_symmetry.space_group_name_H-M   'P 1'
#
loop_
_entity.id
_entity.type
_entity.pdbx_description
1 polymer ?
#
loop_
_entity_poly.entity_id
_entity_poly.type
_entity_poly.pdbx_seq_one_letter_code
_entity_poly.pdbx_strand_id
1 'polypeptide(L)'
;MLRFAPRYGIISPCLSRRIQARHLRAVNDNGAGSICQDEALDAALRLFAAHGFSAAARARDAAVIAERSGEPSRVEFWVEVCATLDRRMARDFLKRKRS
;
A
#
# COMPACT_ATOMS: atom_id res chain seq x y z
N MET A 1 14.26 16.86 -26.16
CA MET A 1 12.85 17.05 -26.54
C MET A 1 12.58 16.21 -27.78
N LEU A 2 11.92 15.05 -27.64
CA LEU A 2 11.68 14.13 -28.76
C LEU A 2 10.43 14.57 -29.52
N ARG A 3 10.59 14.98 -30.78
CA ARG A 3 9.49 15.20 -31.72
C ARG A 3 9.27 13.92 -32.52
N PHE A 4 8.14 13.27 -32.28
CA PHE A 4 7.68 12.15 -33.08
C PHE A 4 6.88 12.68 -34.28
N ALA A 5 7.35 12.42 -35.50
CA ALA A 5 6.61 12.70 -36.73
C ALA A 5 6.29 11.37 -37.43
N PRO A 6 5.01 10.98 -37.56
CA PRO A 6 4.65 9.73 -38.23
C PRO A 6 4.96 9.83 -39.73
N ARG A 7 5.56 8.76 -40.29
CA ARG A 7 6.05 8.72 -41.67
C ARG A 7 4.98 8.43 -42.73
N TYR A 8 3.78 8.00 -42.32
CA TYR A 8 2.64 7.80 -43.21
C TYR A 8 1.39 8.44 -42.60
N GLY A 9 0.70 9.27 -43.38
CA GLY A 9 -0.61 9.82 -43.05
C GLY A 9 -1.66 8.72 -43.05
N ILE A 10 -1.65 7.87 -42.03
CA ILE A 10 -2.68 6.86 -41.83
C ILE A 10 -3.65 7.43 -40.81
N ILE A 11 -4.68 8.11 -41.31
CA ILE A 11 -5.93 8.21 -40.56
C ILE A 11 -6.56 6.83 -40.69
N SER A 12 -6.22 5.91 -39.77
CA SER A 12 -6.97 4.66 -39.67
C SER A 12 -8.46 5.00 -39.52
N PRO A 13 -9.40 4.25 -40.10
CA PRO A 13 -10.84 4.54 -39.97
C PRO A 13 -11.32 4.59 -38.51
N CYS A 14 -10.58 3.96 -37.59
CA CYS A 14 -10.79 4.06 -36.15
C CYS A 14 -10.44 5.42 -35.53
N LEU A 15 -9.64 6.27 -36.22
CA LEU A 15 -9.31 7.63 -35.81
C LEU A 15 -10.28 8.69 -36.38
N SER A 16 -11.07 8.36 -37.41
CA SER A 16 -12.13 9.23 -37.96
C SER A 16 -13.43 9.19 -37.14
N ARG A 17 -13.57 8.24 -36.23
CA ARG A 17 -14.74 8.16 -35.35
C ARG A 17 -14.64 9.26 -34.32
N ARG A 18 -15.62 10.17 -34.26
CA ARG A 18 -15.78 11.07 -33.10
C ARG A 18 -15.83 10.20 -31.85
N ILE A 19 -14.76 10.27 -31.07
CA ILE A 19 -14.69 9.62 -29.76
C ILE A 19 -15.70 10.37 -28.88
N GLN A 20 -16.92 9.83 -28.78
CA GLN A 20 -17.89 10.23 -27.76
C GLN A 20 -17.49 9.64 -26.40
N ALA A 21 -16.19 9.66 -26.07
CA ALA A 21 -15.76 9.30 -24.75
C ALA A 21 -16.25 10.42 -23.84
N ARG A 22 -17.28 10.13 -23.04
CA ARG A 22 -17.33 10.66 -21.68
C ARG A 22 -15.93 10.55 -21.10
N HIS A 23 -15.42 11.56 -20.40
CA HIS A 23 -14.12 11.47 -19.72
C HIS A 23 -14.07 10.17 -18.89
N LEU A 24 -13.56 9.10 -19.49
CA LEU A 24 -13.38 7.82 -18.83
C LEU A 24 -12.13 8.04 -18.01
N ARG A 25 -12.33 8.26 -16.72
CA ARG A 25 -11.26 8.29 -15.73
C ARG A 25 -10.37 7.07 -15.99
N ALA A 26 -9.06 7.26 -16.05
CA ALA A 26 -8.18 6.13 -16.29
C ALA A 26 -8.35 5.16 -15.11
N VAL A 27 -8.37 3.86 -15.37
CA VAL A 27 -8.61 2.85 -14.32
C VAL A 27 -7.51 2.89 -13.25
N ASN A 28 -6.32 3.39 -13.60
CA ASN A 28 -5.19 3.63 -12.70
C ASN A 28 -5.22 5.00 -12.01
N ASP A 29 -6.15 5.89 -12.36
CA ASP A 29 -6.39 7.10 -11.58
C ASP A 29 -7.11 6.65 -10.30
N ASN A 30 -6.31 6.17 -9.34
CA ASN A 30 -6.78 5.93 -7.98
C ASN A 30 -7.64 7.14 -7.60
N GLY A 31 -8.88 6.86 -7.18
CA GLY A 31 -9.84 7.84 -6.71
C GLY A 31 -9.14 8.97 -5.94
N ALA A 32 -9.71 10.18 -5.91
CA ALA A 32 -9.45 11.09 -4.79
C ALA A 32 -10.07 10.52 -3.49
N GLY A 33 -10.00 9.20 -3.30
CA GLY A 33 -10.20 8.56 -2.03
C GLY A 33 -9.10 9.13 -1.16
N SER A 34 -9.52 9.85 -0.13
CA SER A 34 -8.67 10.25 0.97
C SER A 34 -7.71 9.09 1.23
N ILE A 35 -6.42 9.30 0.97
CA ILE A 35 -5.40 8.53 1.65
C ILE A 35 -5.63 8.95 3.10
N CYS A 36 -6.57 8.29 3.79
CA CYS A 36 -6.67 8.39 5.23
C CYS A 36 -5.24 8.21 5.69
N GLN A 37 -4.73 9.21 6.39
CA GLN A 37 -3.39 9.19 6.93
C GLN A 37 -3.38 8.10 8.01
N ASP A 38 -3.27 6.88 7.53
CA ASP A 38 -3.22 5.68 8.33
C ASP A 38 -1.78 5.61 8.83
N GLU A 39 -1.61 6.06 10.07
CA GLU A 39 -0.30 6.12 10.73
C GLU A 39 0.39 4.75 10.71
N ALA A 40 -0.38 3.66 10.76
CA ALA A 40 0.14 2.31 10.66
C ALA A 40 0.67 2.00 9.24
N LEU A 41 0.02 2.53 8.20
CA LEU A 41 0.50 2.42 6.82
C LEU A 41 1.79 3.22 6.61
N ASP A 42 1.88 4.47 7.09
CA ASP A 42 3.11 5.27 6.96
C ASP A 42 4.27 4.59 7.70
N ALA A 43 4.04 4.13 8.93
CA ALA A 43 5.03 3.39 9.70
C ALA A 43 5.46 2.10 9.01
N ALA A 44 4.52 1.34 8.43
CA ALA A 44 4.82 0.13 7.67
C ALA A 44 5.70 0.42 6.44
N LEU A 45 5.38 1.48 5.67
CA LEU A 45 6.16 1.88 4.50
C LEU A 45 7.57 2.33 4.89
N ARG A 46 7.72 3.09 5.98
CA ARG A 46 9.04 3.48 6.52
C ARG A 46 9.84 2.26 6.97
N LEU A 47 9.21 1.32 7.67
CA LEU A 47 9.86 0.10 8.15
C LEU A 47 10.29 -0.79 6.99
N PHE A 48 9.46 -0.90 5.95
CA PHE A 48 9.81 -1.61 4.72
C PHE A 48 10.95 -0.94 3.97
N ALA A 49 10.96 0.39 3.86
CA ALA A 49 12.07 1.12 3.25
C ALA A 49 13.40 0.88 3.99
N ALA A 50 13.36 0.77 5.33
CA ALA A 50 14.55 0.54 6.14
C ALA A 50 15.02 -0.92 6.18
N HIS A 51 14.10 -1.90 6.13
CA HIS A 51 14.39 -3.30 6.45
C HIS A 51 13.95 -4.32 5.38
N GLY A 52 13.30 -3.87 4.31
CA GLY A 52 12.80 -4.73 3.22
C GLY A 52 11.87 -5.84 3.74
N PHE A 53 12.05 -7.05 3.23
CA PHE A 53 11.24 -8.22 3.61
C PHE A 53 11.29 -8.56 5.11
N SER A 54 12.29 -8.09 5.85
CA SER A 54 12.37 -8.31 7.30
C SER A 54 11.48 -7.36 8.11
N ALA A 55 10.85 -6.36 7.50
CA ALA A 55 10.03 -5.36 8.17
C ALA A 55 8.86 -5.95 8.98
N ALA A 56 8.15 -6.94 8.45
CA ALA A 56 7.05 -7.58 9.18
C ALA A 56 7.53 -8.26 10.47
N ALA A 57 8.69 -8.93 10.43
CA ALA A 57 9.30 -9.53 11.63
C ALA A 57 9.71 -8.45 12.64
N ARG A 58 10.23 -7.30 12.18
CA ARG A 58 10.57 -6.17 13.05
C ARG A 58 9.34 -5.54 13.71
N ALA A 59 8.23 -5.40 13.00
CA ALA A 59 6.97 -4.92 13.56
C ALA A 59 6.44 -5.88 14.65
N ARG A 60 6.47 -7.19 14.39
CA ARG A 60 6.14 -8.20 15.40
C ARG A 60 7.03 -8.10 16.64
N ASP A 61 8.34 -7.94 16.48
CA ASP A 61 9.26 -7.82 17.60
C ASP A 61 8.98 -6.56 18.43
N ALA A 62 8.61 -5.45 17.78
CA ALA A 62 8.14 -4.24 18.45
C ALA A 62 6.83 -4.47 19.22
N ALA A 63 5.89 -5.26 18.68
CA ALA A 63 4.68 -5.66 19.40
C ALA A 63 5.00 -6.51 20.64
N VAL A 64 5.97 -7.45 20.55
CA VAL A 64 6.45 -8.23 21.70
C VAL A 64 7.07 -7.32 22.78
N ILE A 65 7.86 -6.33 22.37
CA ILE A 65 8.46 -5.37 23.30
C ILE A 65 7.36 -4.55 24.00
N ALA A 66 6.39 -4.02 23.24
CA ALA A 66 5.27 -3.27 23.79
C ALA A 66 4.41 -4.10 24.76
N GLU A 67 4.24 -5.39 24.47
CA GLU A 67 3.52 -6.32 25.33
C GLU A 67 4.26 -6.51 26.67
N ARG A 68 5.58 -6.69 26.62
CA ARG A 68 6.42 -6.79 27.83
C ARG A 68 6.41 -5.51 28.66
N SER A 69 6.29 -4.36 28.01
CA SER A 69 6.17 -3.05 28.68
C SER A 69 4.77 -2.76 29.22
N GLY A 70 3.77 -3.59 28.92
CA GLY A 70 2.39 -3.40 29.40
C GLY A 70 1.64 -2.25 28.72
N GLU A 71 2.02 -1.86 27.49
CA GLU A 71 1.37 -0.77 26.76
C GLU A 71 0.42 -1.30 25.67
N PRO A 72 -0.89 -1.49 25.96
CA PRO A 72 -1.81 -2.15 25.04
C PRO A 72 -1.97 -1.40 23.72
N SER A 73 -2.03 -0.06 23.74
CA SER A 73 -2.17 0.76 22.55
C SER A 73 -0.96 0.63 21.60
N ARG A 74 0.26 0.52 22.14
CA ARG A 74 1.44 0.26 21.30
C ARG A 74 1.44 -1.15 20.73
N VAL A 75 0.93 -2.14 21.48
CA VAL A 75 0.79 -3.50 20.95
C VAL A 75 -0.18 -3.50 19.77
N GLU A 76 -1.35 -2.87 19.92
CA GLU A 76 -2.36 -2.76 18.86
C GLU A 76 -1.78 -2.09 17.62
N PHE A 77 -1.09 -0.96 17.79
CA PHE A 77 -0.42 -0.25 16.70
C PHE A 77 0.60 -1.14 15.96
N TRP A 78 1.52 -1.80 16.68
CA TRP A 78 2.52 -2.64 16.04
C TRP A 78 1.94 -3.91 15.41
N VAL A 79 0.82 -4.42 15.93
CA VAL A 79 0.06 -5.50 15.28
C VAL A 79 -0.59 -5.02 13.99
N GLU A 80 -1.13 -3.80 13.96
CA GLU A 80 -1.69 -3.20 12.75
C GLU A 80 -0.60 -2.97 11.69
N VAL A 81 0.53 -2.39 12.06
CA VAL A 81 1.73 -2.27 11.19
C VAL A 81 2.21 -3.64 10.70
N CYS A 82 2.19 -4.66 11.57
CA CYS A 82 2.53 -6.02 11.14
C CYS A 82 1.49 -6.57 10.16
N ALA A 83 0.20 -6.26 10.32
CA ALA A 83 -0.88 -6.76 9.47
C ALA A 83 -0.94 -6.09 8.09
N THR A 84 -0.52 -4.82 7.98
CA THR A 84 -0.37 -4.14 6.68
C THR A 84 0.73 -4.79 5.84
N LEU A 85 1.81 -5.29 6.48
CA LEU A 85 2.92 -5.99 5.82
C LEU A 85 2.67 -7.49 5.62
N ASP A 86 2.22 -8.19 6.67
CA ASP A 86 1.96 -9.64 6.70
C ASP A 86 0.81 -9.98 7.66
N ARG A 87 -0.38 -10.17 7.08
CA ARG A 87 -1.60 -10.54 7.81
C ARG A 87 -1.51 -11.89 8.52
N ARG A 88 -0.71 -12.84 8.02
CA ARG A 88 -0.60 -14.18 8.63
C ARG A 88 0.20 -14.07 9.92
N MET A 89 1.33 -13.38 9.88
CA MET A 89 2.20 -13.17 11.03
C MET A 89 1.50 -12.43 12.17
N ALA A 90 0.74 -11.37 11.85
CA ALA A 90 -0.05 -10.64 12.83
C ALA A 90 -1.11 -11.52 13.52
N ARG A 91 -1.83 -12.36 12.75
CA ARG A 91 -2.79 -13.33 13.30
C ARG A 91 -2.12 -14.36 14.19
N ASP A 92 -0.95 -14.87 13.80
CA ASP A 92 -0.21 -15.86 14.59
C ASP A 92 0.28 -15.25 15.92
N PHE A 93 0.68 -13.98 15.92
CA PHE A 93 0.98 -13.23 17.15
C PHE A 93 -0.25 -13.12 18.06
N LEU A 94 -1.40 -12.67 17.52
CA LEU A 94 -2.65 -12.54 18.30
C LEU A 94 -3.14 -13.87 18.87
N LYS A 95 -2.97 -14.99 18.13
CA LYS A 95 -3.29 -16.33 18.65
C LYS A 95 -2.41 -16.70 19.84
N ARG A 96 -1.10 -16.39 19.79
CA ARG A 96 -0.18 -16.65 20.90
C ARG A 96 -0.54 -15.85 22.14
N LYS A 97 -0.92 -14.57 21.98
CA LYS A 97 -1.33 -13.70 23.09
C LYS A 97 -2.59 -14.17 23.82
N ARG A 98 -3.48 -14.90 23.12
CA ARG A 98 -4.75 -15.41 23.68
C ARG A 98 -4.59 -16.75 24.43
N SER A 99 -3.50 -17.48 24.17
CA SER A 99 -3.22 -18.79 24.78
C SER A 99 -2.47 -18.65 26.10
#